data_AF-S9SEN7-F1
#
_entry.id   AF-S9SEN7-F1
#
_cell.length_a   1.000
_cell.length_b   1.000
_cell.length_c   1.000
_cell.angle_alpha   90.00
_cell.angle_beta   90.00
_cell.angle_gamma   90.00
#
_symmetry.space_group_name_H-M   'P 1'
#
loop_
_entity.id
_entity.type
_entity.pdbx_description
1 polymer ?
#
loop_
_entity_poly.entity_id
_entity_poly.type
_entity_poly.pdbx_seq_one_letter_code
_entity_poly.pdbx_strand_id
1 'polypeptide(L)'
;MFNLHKILLVSLLSGLAGPALAEREVHVVSVGDGHETEDYYALPEARIMVDRRGVEIGLVLLDNGELHWKIEATTGTIIGEIIRSGPGPRDSEVTLNGIPVAGVQVSGLPLAFRPLGREFRTLVDSVTDIMATERLSSFQGVHKATDVPVRVDYIDTRTAGLTRDYLSQRLGESDDLPPKIRDWDRNRGDSTEFTLVFDENGITLSSPTGTRRFAVAPDVTDVLLPAAAVYDPGSQMIYCVTYGDEGYLYSVDVQTGSWAVVTNLDEYDAAGLLYDPENRLLIATGAFSRPGEIKIFGLDGSRSSIFIPTTGFPGLTDLFDYGNEHGPPLTPHVFSNGWLLLEAVARGGSSNPVTGGYRIYAVQVDTGEVRLLHYSND
;
A
#
# COMPACT_ATOMS: atom_id res chain seq x y z
N MET A 1 24.57 -61.32 25.72
CA MET A 1 23.61 -60.81 24.73
C MET A 1 23.10 -59.46 25.21
N PHE A 2 23.00 -58.48 24.29
CA PHE A 2 22.47 -57.11 24.47
C PHE A 2 23.33 -56.10 25.25
N ASN A 3 24.27 -55.44 24.56
CA ASN A 3 24.46 -53.97 24.61
C ASN A 3 25.76 -53.51 23.92
N LEU A 4 25.93 -53.78 22.62
CA LEU A 4 27.02 -53.17 21.84
C LEU A 4 26.59 -52.71 20.44
N HIS A 5 25.29 -52.68 20.13
CA HIS A 5 24.79 -52.33 18.78
C HIS A 5 24.01 -51.00 18.73
N LYS A 6 23.84 -50.28 19.85
CA LYS A 6 23.14 -48.98 19.87
C LYS A 6 24.05 -47.76 19.79
N ILE A 7 25.35 -47.90 20.02
CA ILE A 7 26.30 -46.75 20.00
C ILE A 7 26.88 -46.52 18.59
N LEU A 8 26.85 -47.52 17.71
CA LEU A 8 27.34 -47.36 16.34
C LEU A 8 26.33 -46.71 15.37
N LEU A 9 25.04 -46.64 15.72
CA LEU A 9 24.00 -46.10 14.83
C LEU A 9 23.81 -44.58 14.93
N VAL A 10 24.29 -43.95 16.01
CA VAL A 10 24.18 -42.48 16.19
C VAL A 10 25.35 -41.72 15.53
N SER A 11 26.45 -42.41 15.24
CA SER A 11 27.65 -41.78 14.66
C SER A 11 27.69 -41.80 13.11
N LEU A 12 26.67 -42.37 12.46
CA LEU A 12 26.58 -42.49 10.99
C LEU A 12 25.51 -41.59 10.36
N LEU A 13 24.77 -40.82 11.16
CA LEU A 13 23.76 -39.85 10.68
C LEU A 13 24.27 -38.39 10.67
N SER A 14 25.51 -38.15 11.07
CA SER A 14 26.13 -36.80 11.07
C SER A 14 26.74 -36.42 9.71
N GLY A 15 26.57 -37.25 8.67
CA GLY A 15 27.19 -37.09 7.35
C GLY A 15 26.24 -36.77 6.19
N LEU A 16 24.98 -36.42 6.47
CA LEU A 16 23.99 -36.02 5.46
C LEU A 16 23.35 -34.66 5.79
N ALA A 17 24.08 -33.78 6.49
CA ALA A 17 23.87 -32.36 6.26
C ALA A 17 24.46 -32.09 4.87
N GLY A 18 23.62 -32.09 3.83
CA GLY A 18 23.99 -31.44 2.58
C GLY A 18 24.49 -30.02 2.89
N PRO A 19 25.26 -29.40 1.98
CA PRO A 19 25.57 -27.98 2.16
C PRO A 19 24.24 -27.30 2.44
N ALA A 20 24.12 -26.62 3.57
CA ALA A 20 23.10 -25.60 3.71
C ALA A 20 23.37 -24.70 2.50
N LEU A 21 22.54 -24.84 1.45
CA LEU A 21 22.61 -24.00 0.27
C LEU A 21 22.55 -22.60 0.84
N ALA A 22 23.66 -21.88 0.77
CA ALA A 22 23.68 -20.48 1.14
C ALA A 22 22.54 -19.84 0.35
N GLU A 23 21.64 -19.18 1.07
CA GLU A 23 20.45 -18.59 0.45
C GLU A 23 20.91 -17.69 -0.69
N ARG A 24 20.43 -17.97 -1.91
CA ARG A 24 20.86 -17.27 -3.12
C ARG A 24 20.54 -15.78 -2.97
N GLU A 25 21.51 -14.91 -3.22
CA GLU A 25 21.26 -13.46 -3.18
C GLU A 25 20.53 -13.03 -4.47
N VAL A 26 19.34 -12.45 -4.34
CA VAL A 26 18.54 -11.99 -5.49
C VAL A 26 18.57 -10.46 -5.54
N HIS A 27 19.17 -9.91 -6.59
CA HIS A 27 19.27 -8.47 -6.79
C HIS A 27 18.44 -8.05 -8.00
N VAL A 28 17.63 -7.01 -7.83
CA VAL A 28 16.80 -6.46 -8.90
C VAL A 28 17.33 -5.09 -9.32
N VAL A 29 17.50 -4.90 -10.62
CA VAL A 29 17.87 -3.62 -11.25
C VAL A 29 16.79 -3.25 -12.26
N SER A 30 16.20 -2.09 -12.08
CA SER A 30 15.15 -1.54 -12.93
C SER A 30 15.63 -0.25 -13.58
N VAL A 31 15.56 -0.19 -14.91
CA VAL A 31 15.99 0.95 -15.72
C VAL A 31 14.87 1.33 -16.68
N GLY A 32 14.41 2.58 -16.65
CA GLY A 32 13.38 3.06 -17.56
C GLY A 32 13.93 3.23 -18.97
N ASP A 33 14.83 4.19 -19.11
CA ASP A 33 15.51 4.51 -20.36
C ASP A 33 17.03 4.29 -20.23
N GLY A 34 17.65 3.78 -21.30
CA GLY A 34 19.11 3.67 -21.35
C GLY A 34 19.83 5.00 -21.56
N HIS A 35 21.14 4.98 -21.36
CA HIS A 35 22.04 6.07 -21.71
C HIS A 35 22.34 6.02 -23.21
N GLU A 36 21.95 7.06 -23.95
CA GLU A 36 22.29 7.20 -25.36
C GLU A 36 23.80 7.23 -25.55
N THR A 37 24.29 6.46 -26.51
CA THR A 37 25.72 6.44 -26.86
C THR A 37 26.03 7.41 -28.00
N GLU A 38 27.31 7.68 -28.24
CA GLU A 38 27.73 8.47 -29.41
C GLU A 38 27.39 7.79 -30.74
N ASP A 39 27.22 6.45 -30.75
CA ASP A 39 26.74 5.73 -31.92
C ASP A 39 25.21 5.75 -31.95
N TYR A 40 24.67 6.53 -32.90
CA TYR A 40 23.24 6.69 -33.11
C TYR A 40 22.51 5.37 -33.45
N TYR A 41 23.22 4.36 -33.96
CA TYR A 41 22.63 3.07 -34.30
C TYR A 41 22.80 2.03 -33.19
N ALA A 42 23.55 2.34 -32.13
CA ALA A 42 23.68 1.45 -31.00
C ALA A 42 22.45 1.57 -30.08
N LEU A 43 22.11 0.44 -29.45
CA LEU A 43 21.12 0.44 -28.38
C LEU A 43 21.57 1.36 -27.24
N PRO A 44 20.64 2.08 -26.58
CA PRO A 44 20.94 2.77 -25.33
C PRO A 44 21.55 1.81 -24.30
N GLU A 45 22.50 2.28 -23.48
CA GLU A 45 23.24 1.44 -22.53
C GLU A 45 22.74 1.58 -21.09
N ALA A 46 22.66 0.47 -20.36
CA ALA A 46 22.59 0.46 -18.90
C ALA A 46 23.80 -0.29 -18.35
N ARG A 47 24.68 0.42 -17.65
CA ARG A 47 25.88 -0.16 -17.05
C ARG A 47 25.60 -0.62 -15.62
N ILE A 48 25.95 -1.86 -15.31
CA ILE A 48 25.81 -2.45 -13.98
C ILE A 48 27.17 -2.92 -13.50
N MET A 49 27.56 -2.54 -12.29
CA MET A 49 28.73 -3.07 -11.61
C MET A 49 28.30 -3.97 -10.45
N VAL A 50 28.72 -5.22 -10.47
CA VAL A 50 28.39 -6.24 -9.47
C VAL A 50 29.63 -6.62 -8.68
N ASP A 51 29.61 -6.35 -7.37
CA ASP A 51 30.67 -6.71 -6.42
C ASP A 51 30.11 -7.47 -5.22
N ARG A 52 29.83 -8.76 -5.45
CA ARG A 52 29.32 -9.70 -4.44
C ARG A 52 30.21 -10.94 -4.43
N ARG A 53 31.25 -10.96 -3.60
CA ARG A 53 32.26 -12.04 -3.60
C ARG A 53 31.84 -13.24 -2.76
N GLY A 54 32.11 -14.44 -3.28
CA GLY A 54 31.93 -15.70 -2.53
C GLY A 54 30.49 -16.15 -2.36
N VAL A 55 29.56 -15.47 -3.02
CA VAL A 55 28.12 -15.77 -3.04
C VAL A 55 27.65 -15.90 -4.47
N GLU A 56 26.75 -16.85 -4.72
CA GLU A 56 26.05 -16.96 -5.98
C GLU A 56 24.87 -15.99 -5.98
N ILE A 57 24.78 -15.16 -7.02
CA ILE A 57 23.71 -14.19 -7.17
C ILE A 57 22.79 -14.52 -8.35
N GLY A 58 21.51 -14.24 -8.16
CA GLY A 58 20.54 -14.07 -9.23
C GLY A 58 20.33 -12.59 -9.52
N LEU A 59 20.45 -12.19 -10.78
CA LEU A 59 20.27 -10.81 -11.22
C LEU A 59 18.99 -10.70 -12.05
N VAL A 60 18.06 -9.85 -11.62
CA VAL A 60 16.83 -9.54 -12.36
C VAL A 60 16.96 -8.16 -12.98
N LEU A 61 16.80 -8.09 -14.29
CA LEU A 61 16.93 -6.88 -15.10
C LEU A 61 15.55 -6.51 -15.66
N LEU A 62 15.10 -5.30 -15.34
CA LEU A 62 13.80 -4.79 -15.77
C LEU A 62 14.01 -3.54 -16.62
N ASP A 63 13.44 -3.54 -17.83
CA ASP A 63 13.50 -2.41 -18.75
C ASP A 63 12.14 -2.11 -19.41
N ASN A 64 12.04 -0.92 -20.00
CA ASN A 64 10.85 -0.48 -20.72
C ASN A 64 10.98 -0.59 -22.25
N GLY A 65 11.96 -1.33 -22.79
CA GLY A 65 12.16 -1.44 -24.24
C GLY A 65 13.58 -1.76 -24.68
N GLU A 66 14.04 -1.03 -25.69
CA GLU A 66 15.33 -1.28 -26.34
C GLU A 66 16.51 -0.86 -25.45
N LEU A 67 17.30 -1.83 -24.98
CA LEU A 67 18.38 -1.57 -24.01
C LEU A 67 19.53 -2.58 -24.11
N HIS A 68 20.76 -2.09 -24.09
CA HIS A 68 21.95 -2.93 -23.90
C HIS A 68 22.39 -2.91 -22.44
N TRP A 69 22.18 -4.02 -21.75
CA TRP A 69 22.67 -4.26 -20.40
C TRP A 69 24.16 -4.65 -20.43
N LYS A 70 25.01 -3.80 -19.86
CA LYS A 70 26.46 -4.01 -19.75
C LYS A 70 26.83 -4.28 -18.30
N ILE A 71 26.98 -5.56 -17.98
CA ILE A 71 27.25 -6.04 -16.64
C ILE A 71 28.75 -6.29 -16.49
N GLU A 72 29.36 -5.66 -15.50
CA GLU A 72 30.72 -5.90 -15.08
C GLU A 72 30.68 -6.56 -13.69
N ALA A 73 31.27 -7.75 -13.57
CA ALA A 73 31.35 -8.48 -12.32
C ALA A 73 32.79 -8.53 -11.82
N THR A 74 33.02 -8.15 -10.56
CA THR A 74 34.36 -8.19 -9.99
C THR A 74 34.86 -9.63 -9.79
N THR A 75 36.18 -9.78 -9.61
CA THR A 75 36.79 -11.09 -9.37
C THR A 75 36.19 -11.77 -8.14
N GLY A 76 35.71 -13.00 -8.33
CA GLY A 76 35.10 -13.81 -7.27
C GLY A 76 33.60 -13.61 -7.09
N THR A 77 32.97 -12.75 -7.90
CA THR A 77 31.51 -12.68 -8.04
C THR A 77 31.00 -13.77 -8.99
N ILE A 78 29.96 -14.48 -8.55
CA ILE A 78 29.35 -15.58 -9.31
C ILE A 78 27.91 -15.18 -9.62
N ILE A 79 27.62 -14.88 -10.89
CA ILE A 79 26.27 -14.66 -11.38
C ILE A 79 25.76 -16.00 -11.89
N GLY A 80 24.89 -16.64 -11.10
CA GLY A 80 24.32 -17.95 -11.43
C GLY A 80 23.18 -17.85 -12.44
N GLU A 81 22.45 -16.74 -12.42
CA GLU A 81 21.28 -16.53 -13.27
C GLU A 81 21.07 -15.05 -13.58
N ILE A 82 20.65 -14.78 -14.82
CA ILE A 82 20.21 -13.46 -15.26
C ILE A 82 18.79 -13.61 -15.81
N ILE A 83 17.82 -13.04 -15.11
CA ILE A 83 16.44 -12.89 -15.56
C ILE A 83 16.29 -11.52 -16.19
N ARG A 84 15.57 -11.45 -17.31
CA ARG A 84 15.18 -10.21 -17.96
C ARG A 84 13.66 -10.14 -18.06
N SER A 85 13.12 -8.94 -17.84
CA SER A 85 11.75 -8.60 -18.22
C SER A 85 11.70 -7.23 -18.87
N GLY A 86 10.92 -7.14 -19.94
CA GLY A 86 10.75 -5.96 -20.77
C GLY A 86 9.68 -6.24 -21.84
N PRO A 87 9.35 -5.27 -22.71
CA PRO A 87 8.25 -5.39 -23.68
C PRO A 87 8.37 -6.60 -24.62
N GLY A 88 9.60 -6.99 -24.97
CA GLY A 88 9.85 -8.07 -25.91
C GLY A 88 11.16 -8.81 -25.65
N PRO A 89 11.25 -10.10 -26.04
CA PRO A 89 12.44 -10.92 -25.85
C PRO A 89 13.63 -10.53 -26.74
N ARG A 90 13.46 -9.62 -27.71
CA ARG A 90 14.52 -9.20 -28.65
C ARG A 90 14.88 -7.73 -28.53
N ASP A 91 14.23 -7.00 -27.63
CA ASP A 91 14.38 -5.55 -27.55
C ASP A 91 15.68 -5.21 -26.81
N SER A 92 16.07 -6.05 -25.86
CA SER A 92 17.27 -5.86 -25.04
C SER A 92 18.34 -6.94 -25.24
N GLU A 93 19.59 -6.51 -25.19
CA GLU A 93 20.79 -7.33 -25.23
C GLU A 93 21.50 -7.34 -23.88
N VAL A 94 22.19 -8.42 -23.54
CA VAL A 94 22.94 -8.53 -22.28
C VAL A 94 24.37 -8.96 -22.57
N THR A 95 25.32 -8.23 -22.00
CA THR A 95 26.74 -8.60 -21.97
C THR A 95 27.24 -8.69 -20.54
N LEU A 96 27.96 -9.76 -20.23
CA LEU A 96 28.63 -9.97 -18.96
C LEU A 96 30.14 -9.97 -19.19
N ASN A 97 30.85 -8.99 -18.62
CA ASN A 97 32.28 -8.77 -18.82
C ASN A 97 32.65 -8.71 -20.32
N GLY A 98 31.79 -8.06 -21.12
CA GLY A 98 31.94 -7.92 -22.57
C GLY A 98 31.54 -9.15 -23.40
N ILE A 99 31.11 -10.24 -22.77
CA ILE A 99 30.69 -11.47 -23.45
C ILE A 99 29.16 -11.46 -23.57
N PRO A 100 28.58 -11.62 -24.78
CA PRO A 100 27.14 -11.77 -24.93
C PRO A 100 26.60 -12.98 -24.16
N VAL A 101 25.54 -12.78 -23.39
CA VAL A 101 24.88 -13.84 -22.62
C VAL A 101 23.39 -13.86 -22.92
N ALA A 102 22.85 -15.06 -23.07
CA ALA A 102 21.40 -15.25 -23.16
C ALA A 102 20.83 -15.30 -21.73
N GLY A 103 20.17 -14.23 -21.30
CA GLY A 103 19.36 -14.25 -20.08
C GLY A 103 18.07 -15.04 -20.26
N VAL A 104 17.42 -15.40 -19.16
CA VAL A 104 16.08 -15.99 -19.15
C VAL A 104 15.06 -14.87 -19.28
N GLN A 105 14.30 -14.84 -20.38
CA GLN A 105 13.18 -13.90 -20.51
C GLN A 105 12.00 -14.37 -19.66
N VAL A 106 11.54 -13.51 -18.77
CA VAL A 106 10.27 -13.64 -18.05
C VAL A 106 9.37 -12.51 -18.49
N SER A 107 8.15 -12.83 -18.93
CA SER A 107 7.17 -11.82 -19.31
C SER A 107 6.36 -11.37 -18.09
N GLY A 108 6.02 -10.08 -18.04
CA GLY A 108 5.05 -9.55 -17.08
C GLY A 108 5.58 -9.21 -15.69
N LEU A 109 6.90 -9.10 -15.49
CA LEU A 109 7.40 -8.50 -14.26
C LEU A 109 7.19 -6.97 -14.32
N PRO A 110 6.58 -6.34 -13.31
CA PRO A 110 6.36 -4.91 -13.31
C PRO A 110 7.65 -4.10 -13.26
N LEU A 111 7.70 -3.02 -14.03
CA LEU A 111 8.78 -2.04 -13.95
C LEU A 111 8.51 -1.07 -12.80
N ALA A 112 9.22 -1.26 -11.68
CA ALA A 112 9.15 -0.37 -10.52
C ALA A 112 10.41 0.50 -10.43
N PHE A 113 10.30 1.72 -9.88
CA PHE A 113 11.45 2.61 -9.64
C PHE A 113 11.71 2.92 -8.18
N ARG A 114 10.80 2.51 -7.30
CA ARG A 114 10.88 2.72 -5.86
C ARG A 114 10.48 1.43 -5.15
N PRO A 115 11.03 1.15 -3.95
CA PRO A 115 10.71 -0.06 -3.21
C PRO A 115 9.38 0.08 -2.43
N LEU A 116 8.33 0.53 -3.11
CA LEU A 116 7.00 0.84 -2.58
C LEU A 116 5.99 0.86 -3.73
N GLY A 117 4.70 0.71 -3.40
CA GLY A 117 3.63 0.69 -4.40
C GLY A 117 3.18 -0.73 -4.78
N ARG A 118 1.96 -0.85 -5.31
CA ARG A 118 1.39 -2.11 -5.79
C ARG A 118 2.30 -2.83 -6.79
N GLU A 119 2.82 -2.11 -7.79
CA GLU A 119 3.67 -2.71 -8.82
C GLU A 119 4.96 -3.29 -8.24
N PHE A 120 5.59 -2.59 -7.29
CA PHE A 120 6.76 -3.11 -6.59
C PHE A 120 6.42 -4.34 -5.75
N ARG A 121 5.23 -4.38 -5.14
CA ARG A 121 4.78 -5.56 -4.39
C ARG A 121 4.58 -6.78 -5.29
N THR A 122 3.89 -6.60 -6.41
CA THR A 122 3.73 -7.64 -7.44
C THR A 122 5.08 -8.14 -7.95
N LEU A 123 6.06 -7.23 -8.12
CA LEU A 123 7.43 -7.58 -8.51
C LEU A 123 8.13 -8.44 -7.45
N VAL A 124 8.08 -8.05 -6.17
CA VAL A 124 8.65 -8.83 -5.06
C VAL A 124 8.04 -10.23 -5.04
N ASP A 125 6.71 -10.33 -5.07
CA ASP A 125 6.01 -11.61 -5.00
C ASP A 125 6.38 -12.52 -6.19
N SER A 126 6.39 -11.97 -7.40
CA SER A 126 6.74 -12.72 -8.61
C SER A 126 8.20 -13.19 -8.62
N VAL A 127 9.14 -12.31 -8.27
CA VAL A 127 10.58 -12.65 -8.27
C VAL A 127 10.92 -13.64 -7.16
N THR A 128 10.32 -13.47 -5.98
CA THR A 128 10.52 -14.40 -4.85
C THR A 128 9.99 -15.80 -5.18
N ASP A 129 8.86 -15.89 -5.89
CA ASP A 129 8.33 -17.16 -6.41
C ASP A 129 9.25 -17.80 -7.45
N ILE A 130 9.69 -17.03 -8.45
CA ILE A 130 10.57 -17.53 -9.52
C ILE A 130 11.91 -18.02 -8.96
N MET A 131 12.48 -17.27 -8.02
CA MET A 131 13.82 -17.52 -7.48
C MET A 131 13.82 -18.39 -6.22
N ALA A 132 12.64 -18.83 -5.75
CA ALA A 132 12.46 -19.63 -4.54
C ALA A 132 13.16 -19.03 -3.30
N THR A 133 12.97 -17.74 -3.07
CA THR A 133 13.47 -17.01 -1.89
C THR A 133 12.33 -16.30 -1.17
N GLU A 134 12.51 -15.89 0.08
CA GLU A 134 11.50 -15.13 0.83
C GLU A 134 11.63 -13.61 0.64
N ARG A 135 12.75 -13.16 0.06
CA ARG A 135 13.06 -11.74 -0.05
C ARG A 135 14.02 -11.40 -1.19
N LEU A 136 13.99 -10.14 -1.61
CA LEU A 136 15.05 -9.56 -2.42
C LEU A 136 16.23 -9.15 -1.53
N SER A 137 17.45 -9.35 -2.02
CA SER A 137 18.69 -8.92 -1.38
C SER A 137 18.96 -7.44 -1.60
N SER A 138 18.66 -6.90 -2.77
CA SER A 138 18.61 -5.45 -2.99
C SER A 138 17.71 -5.09 -4.18
N PHE A 139 17.32 -3.83 -4.25
CA PHE A 139 16.61 -3.24 -5.38
C PHE A 139 17.27 -1.91 -5.77
N GLN A 140 17.53 -1.71 -7.05
CA GLN A 140 18.02 -0.45 -7.61
C GLN A 140 17.07 -0.01 -8.73
N GLY A 141 16.42 1.13 -8.57
CA GLY A 141 15.53 1.72 -9.57
C GLY A 141 16.10 3.01 -10.14
N VAL A 142 16.19 3.11 -11.47
CA VAL A 142 16.71 4.27 -12.19
C VAL A 142 15.78 4.62 -13.34
N HIS A 143 15.25 5.85 -13.36
CA HIS A 143 14.38 6.28 -14.46
C HIS A 143 15.13 6.39 -15.80
N LYS A 144 16.34 6.96 -15.79
CA LYS A 144 17.21 7.06 -16.98
C LYS A 144 18.65 6.74 -16.59
N ALA A 145 19.25 5.75 -17.24
CA ALA A 145 20.63 5.37 -17.02
C ALA A 145 21.59 6.48 -17.46
N THR A 146 22.74 6.52 -16.80
CA THR A 146 23.83 7.47 -17.08
C THR A 146 25.10 6.70 -17.43
N ASP A 147 26.17 7.43 -17.71
CA ASP A 147 27.52 6.89 -17.87
C ASP A 147 28.06 6.24 -16.57
N VAL A 148 27.56 6.68 -15.41
CA VAL A 148 27.82 6.06 -14.10
C VAL A 148 27.06 4.73 -13.96
N PRO A 149 27.74 3.63 -13.60
CA PRO A 149 27.10 2.33 -13.45
C PRO A 149 26.21 2.24 -12.21
N VAL A 150 25.10 1.53 -12.34
CA VAL A 150 24.27 1.09 -11.20
C VAL A 150 25.05 0.02 -10.43
N ARG A 151 25.17 0.20 -9.11
CA ARG A 151 25.98 -0.69 -8.27
C ARG A 151 25.13 -1.73 -7.55
N VAL A 152 25.58 -2.99 -7.63
CA VAL A 152 25.06 -4.13 -6.88
C VAL A 152 26.20 -4.69 -6.04
N ASP A 153 26.40 -4.09 -4.86
CA ASP A 153 27.54 -4.39 -3.98
C ASP A 153 27.16 -4.58 -2.49
N TYR A 154 25.88 -4.45 -2.14
CA TYR A 154 25.39 -4.63 -0.78
C TYR A 154 24.06 -5.40 -0.72
N ILE A 155 23.75 -5.92 0.48
CA ILE A 155 22.42 -6.44 0.84
C ILE A 155 21.69 -5.35 1.60
N ASP A 156 20.50 -4.98 1.14
CA ASP A 156 19.64 -4.02 1.81
C ASP A 156 18.86 -4.70 2.95
N THR A 157 19.30 -4.46 4.17
CA THR A 157 18.63 -4.95 5.39
C THR A 157 17.66 -3.95 6.01
N ARG A 158 17.53 -2.74 5.42
CA ARG A 158 16.75 -1.63 6.00
C ARG A 158 15.40 -1.45 5.31
N THR A 159 15.31 -1.79 4.04
CA THR A 159 14.07 -1.67 3.26
C THR A 159 13.16 -2.86 3.51
N ALA A 160 12.19 -2.69 4.42
CA ALA A 160 11.25 -3.75 4.79
C ALA A 160 10.48 -4.31 3.58
N GLY A 161 10.12 -3.45 2.62
CA GLY A 161 9.36 -3.85 1.43
C GLY A 161 10.03 -4.87 0.52
N LEU A 162 11.31 -5.20 0.72
CA LEU A 162 12.01 -6.25 -0.04
C LEU A 162 11.62 -7.67 0.39
N THR A 163 11.00 -7.83 1.56
CA THR A 163 10.50 -9.12 2.04
C THR A 163 9.06 -9.34 1.58
N ARG A 164 8.72 -10.58 1.22
CA ARG A 164 7.38 -10.94 0.74
C ARG A 164 6.29 -10.58 1.75
N ASP A 165 6.41 -11.04 2.99
CA ASP A 165 5.42 -10.76 4.05
C ASP A 165 5.96 -9.79 5.12
N TYR A 166 6.42 -8.60 4.70
CA TYR A 166 7.00 -7.63 5.62
C TYR A 166 5.99 -7.00 6.59
N LEU A 167 4.69 -7.05 6.28
CA LEU A 167 3.63 -6.47 7.11
C LEU A 167 3.35 -7.28 8.37
N SER A 168 3.63 -8.59 8.36
CA SER A 168 3.53 -9.43 9.57
C SER A 168 4.36 -8.89 10.73
N GLN A 169 5.51 -8.27 10.42
CA GLN A 169 6.41 -7.64 11.38
C GLN A 169 6.01 -6.21 11.76
N ARG A 170 4.97 -5.66 11.11
CA ARG A 170 4.46 -4.30 11.31
C ARG A 170 3.10 -4.28 12.02
N LEU A 171 2.55 -5.45 12.34
CA LEU A 171 1.35 -5.56 13.15
C LEU A 171 1.61 -4.93 14.53
N GLY A 172 0.76 -3.97 14.91
CA GLY A 172 0.79 -3.33 16.21
C GLY A 172 -0.02 -4.10 17.24
N GLU A 173 0.32 -3.92 18.51
CA GLU A 173 -0.48 -4.44 19.62
C GLU A 173 -1.83 -3.70 19.70
N SER A 174 -2.89 -4.46 19.99
CA SER A 174 -4.24 -3.93 20.18
C SER A 174 -4.71 -3.98 21.65
N ASP A 175 -3.93 -4.58 22.55
CA ASP A 175 -4.33 -4.84 23.94
C ASP A 175 -4.46 -3.56 24.79
N ASP A 176 -3.74 -2.50 24.47
CA ASP A 176 -3.82 -1.19 25.14
C ASP A 176 -4.85 -0.25 24.49
N LEU A 177 -5.47 -0.64 23.37
CA LEU A 177 -6.47 0.19 22.70
C LEU A 177 -7.78 0.27 23.51
N PRO A 178 -8.55 1.37 23.34
CA PRO A 178 -9.84 1.52 24.00
C PRO A 178 -10.80 0.34 23.71
N PRO A 179 -11.65 -0.07 24.68
CA PRO A 179 -12.57 -1.19 24.50
C PRO A 179 -13.42 -1.13 23.22
N LYS A 180 -13.97 0.05 22.89
CA LYS A 180 -14.75 0.26 21.65
C LYS A 180 -13.98 -0.12 20.39
N ILE A 181 -12.69 0.22 20.33
CA ILE A 181 -11.82 -0.08 19.19
C ILE A 181 -11.53 -1.58 19.14
N ARG A 182 -11.15 -2.19 20.28
CA ARG A 182 -10.87 -3.63 20.38
C ARG A 182 -12.08 -4.49 20.04
N ASP A 183 -13.26 -4.09 20.49
CA ASP A 183 -14.49 -4.86 20.28
C ASP A 183 -14.95 -4.77 18.81
N TRP A 184 -14.80 -3.60 18.18
CA TRP A 184 -14.99 -3.50 16.72
C TRP A 184 -13.98 -4.37 15.98
N ASP A 185 -12.70 -4.30 16.35
CA ASP A 185 -11.63 -5.03 15.66
C ASP A 185 -11.85 -6.54 15.64
N ARG A 186 -12.30 -7.11 16.76
CA ARG A 186 -12.63 -8.54 16.89
C ARG A 186 -13.86 -8.95 16.08
N ASN A 187 -14.88 -8.09 16.02
CA ASN A 187 -16.18 -8.42 15.44
C ASN A 187 -16.35 -7.87 14.01
N ARG A 188 -15.39 -7.09 13.51
CA ARG A 188 -15.43 -6.35 12.25
C ARG A 188 -16.65 -5.43 12.08
N GLY A 189 -17.17 -4.95 13.20
CA GLY A 189 -18.40 -4.17 13.26
C GLY A 189 -19.65 -4.98 12.87
N ASP A 190 -20.78 -4.67 13.50
CA ASP A 190 -22.07 -5.16 13.02
C ASP A 190 -22.49 -4.36 11.79
N SER A 191 -23.09 -5.01 10.79
CA SER A 191 -23.68 -4.29 9.66
C SER A 191 -24.70 -3.28 10.18
N THR A 192 -24.57 -2.01 9.83
CA THR A 192 -25.55 -1.01 10.25
C THR A 192 -26.91 -1.34 9.64
N GLU A 193 -27.97 -1.36 10.44
CA GLU A 193 -29.35 -1.52 9.94
C GLU A 193 -29.78 -0.38 9.00
N PHE A 194 -28.98 0.69 8.94
CA PHE A 194 -29.22 1.88 8.15
C PHE A 194 -28.25 1.98 6.98
N THR A 195 -28.76 2.43 5.84
CA THR A 195 -27.94 2.79 4.67
C THR A 195 -28.30 4.20 4.24
N LEU A 196 -27.27 4.99 3.93
CA LEU A 196 -27.40 6.34 3.40
C LEU A 196 -26.94 6.37 1.95
N VAL A 197 -27.70 7.04 1.10
CA VAL A 197 -27.26 7.46 -0.24
C VAL A 197 -27.34 8.98 -0.28
N PHE A 198 -26.19 9.62 -0.46
CA PHE A 198 -26.07 11.06 -0.55
C PHE A 198 -25.74 11.45 -2.00
N ASP A 199 -26.58 12.30 -2.58
CA ASP A 199 -26.42 12.84 -3.93
C ASP A 199 -26.70 14.36 -3.93
N GLU A 200 -26.51 15.02 -5.07
CA GLU A 200 -26.65 16.48 -5.23
C GLU A 200 -28.06 16.99 -4.89
N ASN A 201 -29.08 16.13 -4.93
CA ASN A 201 -30.47 16.48 -4.63
C ASN A 201 -30.85 16.14 -3.18
N GLY A 202 -29.93 15.65 -2.34
CA GLY A 202 -30.15 15.35 -0.92
C GLY A 202 -29.81 13.93 -0.51
N ILE A 203 -30.47 13.45 0.57
CA ILE A 203 -30.09 12.20 1.24
C ILE A 203 -31.26 11.22 1.31
N THR A 204 -31.01 9.97 0.94
CA THR A 204 -31.92 8.84 1.13
C THR A 204 -31.44 8.00 2.33
N LEU A 205 -32.28 7.88 3.35
CA LEU A 205 -32.08 6.98 4.49
C LEU A 205 -32.96 5.73 4.31
N SER A 206 -32.33 4.57 4.21
CA SER A 206 -33.00 3.27 4.20
C SER A 206 -32.79 2.58 5.55
N SER A 207 -33.87 2.02 6.10
CA SER A 207 -33.91 1.31 7.39
C SER A 207 -34.84 0.10 7.30
N PRO A 208 -34.88 -0.79 8.30
CA PRO A 208 -35.84 -1.90 8.33
C PRO A 208 -37.31 -1.43 8.33
N THR A 209 -37.56 -0.21 8.79
CA THR A 209 -38.91 0.39 8.83
C THR A 209 -39.32 1.07 7.52
N GLY A 210 -38.42 1.16 6.55
CA GLY A 210 -38.65 1.77 5.24
C GLY A 210 -37.58 2.80 4.85
N THR A 211 -37.80 3.40 3.69
CA THR A 211 -36.91 4.39 3.07
C THR A 211 -37.55 5.78 3.11
N ARG A 212 -36.76 6.79 3.48
CA ARG A 212 -37.15 8.20 3.51
C ARG A 212 -36.13 9.04 2.75
N ARG A 213 -36.62 10.04 2.01
CA ARG A 213 -35.80 11.00 1.26
C ARG A 213 -35.90 12.38 1.88
N PHE A 214 -34.75 13.04 2.03
CA PHE A 214 -34.61 14.41 2.50
C PHE A 214 -34.03 15.23 1.36
N ALA A 215 -34.88 15.98 0.64
CA ALA A 215 -34.44 16.86 -0.43
C ALA A 215 -33.67 18.05 0.15
N VAL A 216 -32.65 18.54 -0.56
CA VAL A 216 -31.93 19.77 -0.18
C VAL A 216 -32.92 20.94 -0.21
N ALA A 217 -32.92 21.75 0.84
CA ALA A 217 -33.81 22.91 0.92
C ALA A 217 -33.28 24.05 0.02
N PRO A 218 -34.14 24.85 -0.64
CA PRO A 218 -33.71 25.89 -1.60
C PRO A 218 -32.84 27.01 -1.01
N ASP A 219 -32.82 27.15 0.32
CA ASP A 219 -32.08 28.15 1.08
C ASP A 219 -30.73 27.64 1.61
N VAL A 220 -30.41 26.37 1.38
CA VAL A 220 -29.12 25.76 1.74
C VAL A 220 -28.16 25.92 0.59
N THR A 221 -26.87 26.12 0.90
CA THR A 221 -25.82 26.14 -0.11
C THR A 221 -25.86 24.87 -0.98
N ASP A 222 -25.63 25.04 -2.27
CA ASP A 222 -25.70 23.93 -3.24
C ASP A 222 -24.77 22.78 -2.84
N VAL A 223 -25.30 21.57 -2.93
CA VAL A 223 -24.53 20.34 -2.69
C VAL A 223 -23.78 20.00 -3.98
N LEU A 224 -22.49 20.34 -4.01
CA LEU A 224 -21.56 19.96 -5.08
C LEU A 224 -20.73 18.76 -4.62
N LEU A 225 -20.57 17.74 -5.47
CA LEU A 225 -19.73 16.55 -5.22
C LEU A 225 -19.92 15.92 -3.81
N PRO A 226 -21.10 15.32 -3.56
CA PRO A 226 -21.38 14.53 -2.35
C PRO A 226 -20.30 13.47 -2.09
N ALA A 227 -19.84 13.37 -0.83
CA ALA A 227 -18.73 12.48 -0.47
C ALA A 227 -19.16 11.37 0.49
N ALA A 228 -19.60 11.74 1.69
CA ALA A 228 -19.96 10.80 2.75
C ALA A 228 -21.10 11.32 3.60
N ALA A 229 -21.83 10.39 4.22
CA ALA A 229 -22.89 10.70 5.16
C ALA A 229 -22.94 9.66 6.28
N VAL A 230 -23.31 10.10 7.48
CA VAL A 230 -23.47 9.28 8.68
C VAL A 230 -24.79 9.63 9.37
N TYR A 231 -25.47 8.63 9.92
CA TYR A 231 -26.73 8.80 10.64
C TYR A 231 -26.55 8.46 12.10
N ASP A 232 -26.96 9.37 12.98
CA ASP A 232 -27.08 9.14 14.41
C ASP A 232 -28.56 8.86 14.78
N PRO A 233 -28.93 7.60 15.06
CA PRO A 233 -30.28 7.28 15.49
C PRO A 233 -30.62 7.84 16.88
N GLY A 234 -29.63 8.16 17.72
CA GLY A 234 -29.85 8.71 19.06
C GLY A 234 -30.41 10.13 19.01
N SER A 235 -29.78 11.00 18.22
CA SER A 235 -30.26 12.38 18.00
C SER A 235 -31.20 12.54 16.81
N GLN A 236 -31.42 11.50 16.01
CA GLN A 236 -32.18 11.56 14.75
C GLN A 236 -31.60 12.59 13.77
N MET A 237 -30.27 12.67 13.71
CA MET A 237 -29.54 13.58 12.83
C MET A 237 -28.76 12.80 11.78
N ILE A 238 -28.77 13.28 10.54
CA ILE A 238 -27.82 12.88 9.51
C ILE A 238 -26.79 13.99 9.40
N TYR A 239 -25.51 13.63 9.31
CA TYR A 239 -24.44 14.54 8.93
C TYR A 239 -23.87 14.10 7.60
N CYS A 240 -23.53 15.04 6.73
CA CYS A 240 -22.91 14.73 5.45
C CYS A 240 -21.87 15.77 5.05
N VAL A 241 -20.92 15.34 4.22
CA VAL A 241 -19.81 16.15 3.73
C VAL A 241 -19.74 16.12 2.21
N THR A 242 -19.43 17.28 1.64
CA THR A 242 -19.06 17.45 0.24
C THR A 242 -17.57 17.74 0.09
N TYR A 243 -17.05 17.65 -1.13
CA TYR A 243 -15.72 18.17 -1.48
C TYR A 243 -15.78 19.07 -2.72
N GLY A 244 -14.66 19.73 -3.05
CA GLY A 244 -14.60 20.69 -4.15
C GLY A 244 -15.15 22.09 -3.81
N ASP A 245 -14.56 23.11 -4.45
CA ASP A 245 -14.74 24.53 -4.09
C ASP A 245 -14.53 24.75 -2.58
N GLU A 246 -15.45 25.39 -1.87
CA GLU A 246 -15.30 25.61 -0.42
C GLU A 246 -15.46 24.32 0.41
N GLY A 247 -16.27 23.36 -0.06
CA GLY A 247 -16.68 22.16 0.67
C GLY A 247 -17.50 22.47 1.93
N TYR A 248 -18.47 21.63 2.28
CA TYR A 248 -19.33 21.86 3.43
C TYR A 248 -19.65 20.59 4.22
N LEU A 249 -19.83 20.77 5.51
CA LEU A 249 -20.45 19.83 6.43
C LEU A 249 -21.88 20.29 6.69
N TYR A 250 -22.85 19.43 6.40
CA TYR A 250 -24.27 19.68 6.63
C TYR A 250 -24.82 18.78 7.74
N SER A 251 -25.92 19.21 8.33
CA SER A 251 -26.76 18.39 9.20
C SER A 251 -28.20 18.38 8.69
N VAL A 252 -28.87 17.25 8.79
CA VAL A 252 -30.28 17.06 8.44
C VAL A 252 -31.02 16.45 9.63
N ASP A 253 -32.04 17.15 10.10
CA ASP A 253 -32.98 16.64 11.09
C ASP A 253 -33.95 15.65 10.42
N VAL A 254 -33.92 14.38 10.84
CA VAL A 254 -34.73 13.31 10.26
C VAL A 254 -36.22 13.43 10.62
N GLN A 255 -36.57 14.16 11.68
CA GLN A 255 -37.96 14.41 12.07
C GLN A 255 -38.57 15.52 11.24
N THR A 256 -37.86 16.64 11.08
CA THR A 256 -38.38 17.83 10.39
C THR A 256 -38.01 17.90 8.91
N GLY A 257 -36.95 17.21 8.50
CA GLY A 257 -36.34 17.32 7.18
C GLY A 257 -35.53 18.61 6.99
N SER A 258 -35.29 19.37 8.07
CA SER A 258 -34.59 20.64 8.01
C SER A 258 -33.09 20.41 7.80
N TRP A 259 -32.52 21.11 6.84
CA TRP A 259 -31.09 21.15 6.58
C TRP A 259 -30.45 22.36 7.27
N ALA A 260 -29.20 22.22 7.65
CA ALA A 260 -28.37 23.32 8.10
C ALA A 260 -26.91 23.09 7.69
N VAL A 261 -26.21 24.18 7.37
CA VAL A 261 -24.75 24.17 7.25
C VAL A 261 -24.17 24.18 8.66
N VAL A 262 -23.41 23.14 9.00
CA VAL A 262 -22.68 23.07 10.27
C VAL A 262 -21.40 23.90 10.16
N THR A 263 -20.65 23.71 9.08
CA THR A 263 -19.43 24.47 8.80
C THR A 263 -19.01 24.35 7.34
N ASN A 264 -18.23 25.31 6.86
CA ASN A 264 -17.41 25.14 5.67
C ASN A 264 -16.20 24.23 5.97
N LEU A 265 -15.60 23.67 4.91
CA LEU A 265 -14.44 22.77 5.00
C LEU A 265 -13.13 23.45 4.58
N ASP A 266 -13.20 24.70 4.10
CA ASP A 266 -12.06 25.52 3.68
C ASP A 266 -11.21 24.78 2.62
N GLU A 267 -11.86 24.37 1.52
CA GLU A 267 -11.26 23.63 0.39
C GLU A 267 -10.69 22.24 0.77
N TYR A 268 -11.14 21.68 1.90
CA TYR A 268 -10.76 20.32 2.29
C TYR A 268 -11.62 19.27 1.59
N ASP A 269 -10.95 18.45 0.80
CA ASP A 269 -11.58 17.32 0.13
C ASP A 269 -11.78 16.16 1.11
N ALA A 270 -12.96 16.06 1.70
CA ALA A 270 -13.34 14.95 2.56
C ALA A 270 -13.75 13.71 1.75
N ALA A 271 -13.40 12.52 2.22
CA ALA A 271 -13.81 11.24 1.65
C ALA A 271 -14.61 10.37 2.63
N GLY A 272 -14.27 10.38 3.91
CA GLY A 272 -14.96 9.61 4.95
C GLY A 272 -15.52 10.51 6.04
N LEU A 273 -16.55 10.03 6.74
CA LEU A 273 -17.18 10.74 7.84
C LEU A 273 -17.66 9.77 8.92
N LEU A 274 -17.35 10.09 10.17
CA LEU A 274 -17.81 9.40 11.36
C LEU A 274 -18.37 10.42 12.36
N TYR A 275 -19.46 10.08 13.03
CA TYR A 275 -19.98 10.85 14.16
C TYR A 275 -19.71 10.11 15.47
N ASP A 276 -19.10 10.81 16.42
CA ASP A 276 -18.95 10.36 17.80
C ASP A 276 -20.03 11.01 18.69
N PRO A 277 -21.08 10.28 19.10
CA PRO A 277 -22.17 10.84 19.88
C PRO A 277 -21.76 11.22 21.31
N GLU A 278 -20.73 10.60 21.89
CA GLU A 278 -20.34 10.85 23.28
C GLU A 278 -19.74 12.24 23.44
N ASN A 279 -18.86 12.61 22.51
CA ASN A 279 -18.18 13.91 22.53
C ASN A 279 -18.79 14.92 21.55
N ARG A 280 -19.81 14.51 20.77
CA ARG A 280 -20.47 15.32 19.74
C ARG A 280 -19.48 15.85 18.70
N LEU A 281 -18.64 14.94 18.20
CA LEU A 281 -17.59 15.22 17.23
C LEU A 281 -17.92 14.59 15.87
N LEU A 282 -17.54 15.27 14.80
CA LEU A 282 -17.54 14.77 13.44
C LEU A 282 -16.10 14.61 12.98
N ILE A 283 -15.71 13.37 12.69
CA ILE A 283 -14.37 13.02 12.25
C ILE A 283 -14.44 12.76 10.75
N ALA A 284 -13.74 13.59 9.98
CA ALA A 284 -13.64 13.48 8.54
C ALA A 284 -12.22 13.10 8.11
N THR A 285 -12.11 12.25 7.10
CA THR A 285 -10.83 11.83 6.51
C THR A 285 -10.68 12.38 5.09
N GLY A 286 -9.44 12.64 4.68
CA GLY A 286 -9.15 13.30 3.42
C GLY A 286 -9.28 12.39 2.20
N ALA A 287 -9.43 13.01 1.03
CA ALA A 287 -9.50 12.37 -0.27
C ALA A 287 -8.21 12.55 -1.08
N PHE A 288 -8.14 11.82 -2.20
CA PHE A 288 -7.18 12.02 -3.30
C PHE A 288 -5.70 12.08 -2.88
N SER A 289 -5.13 13.29 -2.88
CA SER A 289 -3.72 13.56 -2.61
C SER A 289 -3.39 13.62 -1.12
N ARG A 290 -4.42 13.65 -0.25
CA ARG A 290 -4.27 13.76 1.20
C ARG A 290 -5.12 12.73 1.97
N PRO A 291 -5.04 11.42 1.64
CA PRO A 291 -5.88 10.41 2.28
C PRO A 291 -5.63 10.27 3.80
N GLY A 292 -4.45 10.68 4.29
CA GLY A 292 -4.11 10.67 5.71
C GLY A 292 -4.34 12.00 6.44
N GLU A 293 -4.99 12.98 5.81
CA GLU A 293 -5.50 14.15 6.53
C GLU A 293 -6.75 13.74 7.31
N ILE A 294 -6.78 14.10 8.60
CA ILE A 294 -7.90 13.84 9.50
C ILE A 294 -8.30 15.19 10.08
N LYS A 295 -9.59 15.52 9.99
CA LYS A 295 -10.18 16.72 10.60
C LYS A 295 -11.26 16.31 11.58
N ILE A 296 -11.27 16.96 12.73
CA ILE A 296 -12.28 16.76 13.77
C ILE A 296 -13.02 18.08 13.97
N PHE A 297 -14.33 18.03 13.87
CA PHE A 297 -15.23 19.15 14.03
C PHE A 297 -16.14 18.91 15.23
N GLY A 298 -16.06 19.77 16.24
CA GLY A 298 -17.05 19.78 17.32
C GLY A 298 -18.32 20.51 16.89
N LEU A 299 -19.47 20.03 17.34
CA LEU A 299 -20.74 20.75 17.15
C LEU A 299 -20.82 22.07 17.94
N ASP A 300 -19.81 22.36 18.77
CA ASP A 300 -19.58 23.64 19.44
C ASP A 300 -18.74 24.64 18.62
N GLY A 301 -18.31 24.25 17.41
CA GLY A 301 -17.47 25.04 16.52
C GLY A 301 -15.97 24.81 16.71
N SER A 302 -15.54 23.94 17.63
CA SER A 302 -14.14 23.55 17.74
C SER A 302 -13.66 22.78 16.50
N ARG A 303 -12.38 22.97 16.14
CA ARG A 303 -11.76 22.30 14.99
C ARG A 303 -10.35 21.85 15.35
N SER A 304 -9.98 20.64 14.96
CA SER A 304 -8.59 20.16 14.98
C SER A 304 -8.28 19.37 13.72
N SER A 305 -6.99 19.25 13.40
CA SER A 305 -6.53 18.50 12.24
C SER A 305 -5.15 17.93 12.46
N ILE A 306 -4.92 16.76 11.88
CA ILE A 306 -3.60 16.15 11.75
C ILE A 306 -3.43 15.65 10.32
N PHE A 307 -2.20 15.73 9.82
CA PHE A 307 -1.83 15.14 8.54
C PHE A 307 -0.77 14.07 8.75
N ILE A 308 -1.10 12.86 8.33
CA ILE A 308 -0.17 11.73 8.29
C ILE A 308 0.09 11.42 6.81
N PRO A 309 1.35 11.47 6.34
CA PRO A 309 1.64 11.14 4.95
C PRO A 309 1.27 9.68 4.67
N THR A 310 0.91 9.36 3.42
CA THR A 310 0.57 7.97 3.02
C THR A 310 1.64 6.96 3.42
N THR A 311 2.92 7.34 3.33
CA THR A 311 4.06 6.49 3.73
C THR A 311 4.17 6.28 5.25
N GLY A 312 3.43 7.05 6.04
CA GLY A 312 3.27 6.87 7.49
C GLY A 312 2.29 5.74 7.86
N PHE A 313 1.49 5.27 6.90
CA PHE A 313 0.59 4.12 7.08
C PHE A 313 1.26 2.84 6.57
N PRO A 314 1.60 1.87 7.43
CA PRO A 314 2.23 0.63 6.99
C PRO A 314 1.38 -0.09 5.93
N GLY A 315 1.97 -0.33 4.76
CA GLY A 315 1.33 -1.06 3.66
C GLY A 315 0.21 -0.34 2.94
N LEU A 316 -0.06 0.96 3.18
CA LEU A 316 -1.10 1.69 2.45
C LEU A 316 -0.74 1.87 0.98
N THR A 317 0.53 2.16 0.69
CA THR A 317 1.04 2.29 -0.68
C THR A 317 0.93 1.00 -1.48
N ASP A 318 0.82 -0.15 -0.81
CA ASP A 318 0.74 -1.46 -1.48
C ASP A 318 -0.63 -1.68 -2.14
N LEU A 319 -1.65 -0.89 -1.77
CA LEU A 319 -3.01 -1.03 -2.28
C LEU A 319 -3.25 -0.32 -3.62
N PHE A 320 -2.28 0.45 -4.13
CA PHE A 320 -2.44 1.25 -5.35
C PHE A 320 -1.10 1.56 -6.03
N ASP A 321 -1.14 2.12 -7.24
CA ASP A 321 0.07 2.55 -7.94
C ASP A 321 0.59 3.90 -7.39
N TYR A 322 1.39 3.82 -6.34
CA TYR A 322 1.90 5.02 -5.64
C TYR A 322 2.78 5.89 -6.54
N GLY A 323 2.31 7.11 -6.80
CA GLY A 323 2.97 8.09 -7.65
C GLY A 323 2.22 8.34 -8.97
N ASN A 324 1.37 7.40 -9.39
CA ASN A 324 0.56 7.49 -10.60
C ASN A 324 -0.95 7.54 -10.30
N GLU A 325 -1.39 6.88 -9.22
CA GLU A 325 -2.78 6.82 -8.78
C GLU A 325 -2.98 7.56 -7.44
N HIS A 326 -4.22 7.99 -7.19
CA HIS A 326 -4.63 8.41 -5.85
C HIS A 326 -4.82 7.19 -4.95
N GLY A 327 -4.37 7.28 -3.71
CA GLY A 327 -4.58 6.23 -2.73
C GLY A 327 -6.06 6.00 -2.40
N PRO A 328 -6.42 4.82 -1.91
CA PRO A 328 -7.78 4.59 -1.43
C PRO A 328 -8.09 5.55 -0.26
N PRO A 329 -9.33 6.03 -0.14
CA PRO A 329 -9.73 6.82 1.01
C PRO A 329 -9.63 5.99 2.29
N LEU A 330 -9.35 6.64 3.42
CA LEU A 330 -9.40 6.02 4.72
C LEU A 330 -10.81 6.15 5.30
N THR A 331 -11.53 5.05 5.44
CA THR A 331 -12.89 5.04 5.99
C THR A 331 -12.83 5.02 7.52
N PRO A 332 -13.35 6.03 8.23
CA PRO A 332 -13.41 6.02 9.68
C PRO A 332 -14.56 5.16 10.20
N HIS A 333 -14.27 4.30 11.18
CA HIS A 333 -15.24 3.33 11.71
C HIS A 333 -15.62 3.60 13.17
N VAL A 334 -14.63 3.84 14.03
CA VAL A 334 -14.84 4.02 15.47
C VAL A 334 -13.86 5.05 16.02
N PHE A 335 -14.32 5.94 16.89
CA PHE A 335 -13.49 6.90 17.61
C PHE A 335 -13.67 6.73 19.12
N SER A 336 -12.59 6.68 19.89
CA SER A 336 -12.63 6.60 21.34
C SER A 336 -11.30 7.03 21.95
N ASN A 337 -11.34 7.93 22.94
CA ASN A 337 -10.16 8.38 23.68
C ASN A 337 -8.98 8.82 22.78
N GLY A 338 -9.27 9.57 21.71
CA GLY A 338 -8.27 10.03 20.74
C GLY A 338 -7.79 8.98 19.75
N TRP A 339 -8.20 7.72 19.89
CA TRP A 339 -7.93 6.67 18.91
C TRP A 339 -9.05 6.59 17.88
N LEU A 340 -8.68 6.65 16.61
CA LEU A 340 -9.54 6.48 15.45
C LEU A 340 -9.20 5.17 14.74
N LEU A 341 -10.20 4.33 14.53
CA LEU A 341 -10.07 3.16 13.68
C LEU A 341 -10.37 3.55 12.23
N LEU A 342 -9.44 3.22 11.34
CA LEU A 342 -9.52 3.49 9.91
C LEU A 342 -9.39 2.20 9.11
N GLU A 343 -10.09 2.12 7.99
CA GLU A 343 -9.94 1.06 7.01
C GLU A 343 -9.57 1.63 5.64
N ALA A 344 -8.63 0.97 4.96
CA ALA A 344 -8.30 1.21 3.57
C ALA A 344 -8.54 -0.08 2.78
N VAL A 345 -9.25 0.02 1.66
CA VAL A 345 -9.51 -1.12 0.77
C VAL A 345 -8.97 -0.79 -0.61
N ALA A 346 -8.22 -1.72 -1.22
CA ALA A 346 -7.80 -1.61 -2.59
C ALA A 346 -9.03 -1.47 -3.49
N ARG A 347 -9.03 -0.47 -4.37
CA ARG A 347 -10.07 -0.39 -5.40
C ARG A 347 -9.83 -1.51 -6.41
N GLY A 348 -10.60 -2.58 -6.30
CA GLY A 348 -10.65 -3.60 -7.33
C GLY A 348 -11.19 -3.01 -8.63
N GLY A 349 -10.48 -3.20 -9.75
CA GLY A 349 -10.96 -2.89 -11.09
C GLY A 349 -12.15 -3.76 -11.55
N SER A 350 -12.80 -4.49 -10.64
CA SER A 350 -13.98 -5.31 -10.91
C SER A 350 -15.02 -5.10 -9.80
N SER A 351 -16.30 -5.15 -10.19
CA SER A 351 -17.47 -4.80 -9.39
C SER A 351 -17.82 -5.79 -8.25
N ASN A 352 -16.83 -6.41 -7.61
CA ASN A 352 -17.03 -7.34 -6.50
C ASN A 352 -16.21 -6.92 -5.25
N PRO A 353 -16.83 -6.30 -4.24
CA PRO A 353 -16.13 -5.68 -3.10
C PRO A 353 -15.57 -6.65 -2.04
N VAL A 354 -15.48 -7.96 -2.33
CA VAL A 354 -15.09 -9.00 -1.35
C VAL A 354 -13.73 -9.66 -1.68
N THR A 355 -13.07 -9.28 -2.77
CA THR A 355 -11.80 -9.89 -3.22
C THR A 355 -10.71 -8.83 -3.43
N GLY A 356 -10.49 -7.97 -2.43
CA GLY A 356 -9.54 -6.86 -2.48
C GLY A 356 -8.61 -6.84 -1.27
N GLY A 357 -7.36 -6.41 -1.47
CA GLY A 357 -6.41 -6.16 -0.40
C GLY A 357 -6.94 -5.08 0.53
N TYR A 358 -6.75 -5.23 1.84
CA TYR A 358 -7.21 -4.26 2.81
C TYR A 358 -6.19 -4.00 3.91
N ARG A 359 -6.34 -2.87 4.60
CA ARG A 359 -5.56 -2.48 5.77
C ARG A 359 -6.49 -1.88 6.82
N ILE A 360 -6.32 -2.29 8.07
CA ILE A 360 -7.06 -1.72 9.20
C ILE A 360 -6.04 -1.11 10.15
N TYR A 361 -6.26 0.15 10.51
CA TYR A 361 -5.36 0.95 11.32
C TYR A 361 -6.06 1.45 12.58
N ALA A 362 -5.32 1.52 13.68
CA ALA A 362 -5.62 2.44 14.77
C ALA A 362 -4.69 3.65 14.69
N VAL A 363 -5.27 4.84 14.72
CA VAL A 363 -4.55 6.11 14.63
C VAL A 363 -4.82 6.93 15.88
N GLN A 364 -3.77 7.39 16.55
CA GLN A 364 -3.92 8.41 17.58
C GLN A 364 -3.93 9.79 16.91
N VAL A 365 -5.07 10.48 16.93
CA VAL A 365 -5.31 11.75 16.24
C VAL A 365 -4.49 12.94 16.80
N ASP A 366 -4.04 12.87 18.05
CA ASP A 366 -3.24 13.92 18.70
C ASP A 366 -1.74 13.78 18.41
N THR A 367 -1.24 12.54 18.28
CA THR A 367 0.20 12.27 18.10
C THR A 367 0.57 11.86 16.68
N GLY A 368 -0.40 11.39 15.89
CA GLY A 368 -0.17 10.82 14.56
C GLY A 368 0.41 9.41 14.58
N GLU A 369 0.40 8.75 15.74
CA GLU A 369 0.80 7.35 15.84
C GLU A 369 -0.15 6.47 15.02
N VAL A 370 0.41 5.64 14.13
CA VAL A 370 -0.34 4.68 13.30
C VAL A 370 0.07 3.27 13.65
N ARG A 371 -0.90 2.42 13.97
CA ARG A 371 -0.73 0.99 14.19
C ARG A 371 -1.51 0.21 13.14
N LEU A 372 -0.84 -0.65 12.39
CA LEU A 372 -1.51 -1.62 11.53
C LEU A 372 -2.05 -2.74 12.42
N LEU A 373 -3.36 -2.96 12.43
CA LEU A 373 -3.98 -4.01 13.22
C LEU A 373 -4.20 -5.28 12.39
N HIS A 374 -4.62 -5.11 11.13
CA HIS A 374 -4.89 -6.22 10.22
C HIS A 374 -4.59 -5.83 8.79
N TYR A 375 -4.27 -6.84 7.99
CA TYR A 375 -4.10 -6.68 6.55
C TYR A 375 -4.49 -7.94 5.80
N SER A 376 -4.86 -7.77 4.54
CA SER A 376 -4.83 -8.84 3.53
C SER A 376 -4.14 -8.32 2.29
N ASN A 377 -3.30 -9.17 1.70
CA ASN A 377 -2.81 -8.96 0.34
C ASN A 377 -3.80 -9.63 -0.63
N ASP A 378 -3.85 -9.16 -1.87
CA ASP A 378 -4.68 -9.75 -2.94
C ASP A 378 -4.10 -11.06 -3.48
#